data_AF-A0A261B334-F1
#
_entry.id   AF-A0A261B334-F1
#
_cell.length_a   1.000
_cell.length_b   1.000
_cell.length_c   1.000
_cell.angle_alpha   90.00
_cell.angle_beta   90.00
_cell.angle_gamma   90.00
#
_symmetry.space_group_name_H-M   'P 1'
#
loop_
_entity.id
_entity.type
_entity.pdbx_description
1 polymer ?
#
loop_
_entity_poly.entity_id
_entity_poly.type
_entity_poly.pdbx_seq_one_letter_code
_entity_poly.pdbx_strand_id
1 'polypeptide(L)'
;MLEQPLDLLTHIVDHLSEKEKLCFRKCHSSIRTIVDNSQSTFKRMRAVFDEEEKYSLFLHDANEELVFKYWKNSNPTVPEDIGSSIIRFGDEEKTVRNSTPGELLISDMIVVLKNSKLTLDELSIENDIIRENFDYVEKRLKELQQPIKVRSLKLFTTVMNKELIVLPLINPGTLESISIIMMERIAFDKKRQGKLIANSPQWQNATSRTLEIYNHSFYIFTLNIPWSDSKAVAKILATLLTSEVLEHFELITTFKMEVGKVFEKMKLPHQRGLHRFLIANSDEHYEVKILKRKARIVRKKN
;
A
#
# COMPACT_ATOMS: atom_id res chain seq x y z
N MET A 1 5.19 18.18 46.49
CA MET A 1 5.85 18.83 45.34
C MET A 1 4.75 19.18 44.36
N LEU A 2 4.58 20.46 44.01
CA LEU A 2 3.64 20.84 42.94
C LEU A 2 4.29 20.47 41.61
N GLU A 3 3.66 19.58 40.83
CA GLU A 3 4.06 19.29 39.46
C GLU A 3 4.08 20.59 38.64
N GLN A 4 5.08 20.77 37.77
CA GLN A 4 5.11 21.95 36.91
C GLN A 4 3.89 21.93 35.99
N PRO A 5 3.34 23.09 35.59
CA PRO A 5 2.14 23.14 34.74
C PRO A 5 2.23 22.32 33.44
N LEU A 6 3.45 22.07 32.94
CA LEU A 6 3.70 21.26 31.76
C LEU A 6 3.61 19.74 32.00
N ASP A 7 4.00 19.29 33.20
CA ASP A 7 3.92 17.88 33.60
C ASP A 7 2.45 17.47 33.74
N LEU A 8 1.63 18.34 34.35
CA LEU A 8 0.18 18.17 34.43
C LEU A 8 -0.47 18.08 33.05
N LEU A 9 -0.07 18.94 32.10
CA LEU A 9 -0.59 18.89 30.73
C LEU A 9 -0.20 17.61 30.00
N THR A 10 1.01 17.10 30.22
CA THR A 10 1.46 15.81 29.67
C THR A 10 0.62 14.68 30.25
N HIS A 11 0.41 14.68 31.56
CA HIS A 11 -0.43 13.70 32.24
C HIS A 11 -1.88 13.71 31.71
N ILE A 12 -2.46 14.90 31.49
CA ILE A 12 -3.79 15.02 30.89
C ILE A 12 -3.81 14.42 29.49
N VAL A 13 -2.85 14.79 28.62
CA VAL A 13 -2.77 14.29 27.23
C VAL A 13 -2.66 12.78 27.16
N ASP A 14 -1.94 12.14 28.08
CA ASP A 14 -1.78 10.69 28.12
C ASP A 14 -3.10 9.95 28.44
N HIS A 15 -4.08 10.62 29.05
CA HIS A 15 -5.40 10.06 29.36
C HIS A 15 -6.48 10.39 28.33
N LEU A 16 -6.17 11.22 27.33
CA LEU A 16 -7.10 11.55 26.24
C LEU A 16 -7.15 10.42 25.20
N SER A 17 -8.32 10.23 24.58
CA SER A 17 -8.43 9.40 23.37
C SER A 17 -7.66 10.04 22.20
N GLU A 18 -7.38 9.28 21.13
CA GLU A 18 -6.66 9.86 19.98
C GLU A 18 -7.48 10.96 19.30
N LYS A 19 -8.81 10.81 19.24
CA LYS A 19 -9.72 11.89 18.81
C LYS A 19 -9.55 13.14 19.66
N GLU A 20 -9.57 13.00 20.98
CA GLU A 20 -9.44 14.11 21.91
C GLU A 20 -8.05 14.77 21.79
N LYS A 21 -6.97 13.97 21.69
CA LYS A 21 -5.61 14.46 21.44
C LYS A 21 -5.54 15.30 20.17
N LEU A 22 -6.11 14.84 19.06
CA LEU A 22 -6.11 15.58 17.79
C LEU A 22 -6.87 16.91 17.88
N CYS A 23 -7.95 16.98 18.65
CA CYS A 23 -8.65 18.22 18.96
C CYS A 23 -7.80 19.13 19.84
N PHE A 24 -7.25 18.60 20.94
CA PHE A 24 -6.46 19.34 21.93
C PHE A 24 -5.19 19.94 21.32
N ARG A 25 -4.57 19.22 20.39
CA ARG A 25 -3.42 19.67 19.57
C ARG A 25 -3.64 21.03 18.89
N LYS A 26 -4.89 21.39 18.57
CA LYS A 26 -5.23 22.63 17.84
C LYS A 26 -5.29 23.86 18.75
N CYS A 27 -5.30 23.70 20.07
CA CYS A 27 -5.53 24.79 21.02
C CYS A 27 -4.34 25.75 21.19
N HIS A 28 -3.10 25.24 21.28
CA HIS A 28 -1.91 26.06 21.51
C HIS A 28 -0.63 25.38 20.98
N SER A 29 0.42 26.15 20.66
CA SER A 29 1.70 25.62 20.15
C SER A 29 2.38 24.68 21.15
N SER A 30 2.39 25.02 22.45
CA SER A 30 2.94 24.16 23.50
C SER A 30 2.17 22.83 23.62
N ILE A 31 0.83 22.88 23.56
CA ILE A 31 -0.03 21.68 23.60
C ILE A 31 0.23 20.81 22.37
N ARG A 32 0.36 21.44 21.19
CA ARG A 32 0.72 20.75 19.95
C ARG A 32 2.00 19.95 20.11
N THR A 33 3.06 20.56 20.67
CA THR A 33 4.32 19.87 20.93
C THR A 33 4.17 18.70 21.90
N ILE A 34 3.36 18.85 22.96
CA ILE A 34 3.10 17.75 23.91
C ILE A 34 2.40 16.59 23.21
N VAL A 35 1.32 16.87 22.47
CA VAL A 35 0.55 15.85 21.74
C VAL A 35 1.42 15.15 20.69
N ASP A 36 2.20 15.91 19.91
CA ASP A 36 3.06 15.36 18.84
C ASP A 36 4.15 14.42 19.40
N ASN A 37 4.51 14.56 20.68
CA ASN A 37 5.47 13.70 21.38
C ASN A 37 4.83 12.67 22.32
N SER A 38 3.50 12.68 22.46
CA SER A 38 2.77 11.71 23.28
C SER A 38 2.73 10.34 22.60
N GLN A 39 2.49 9.28 23.38
CA GLN A 39 2.31 7.95 22.80
C GLN A 39 1.02 7.93 21.98
N SER A 40 1.12 7.58 20.69
CA SER A 40 -0.06 7.31 19.87
C SER A 40 -0.45 5.83 19.98
N THR A 41 -1.75 5.58 20.05
CA THR A 41 -2.33 4.23 20.08
C THR A 41 -2.76 3.73 18.71
N PHE A 42 -2.71 4.58 17.66
CA PHE A 42 -3.08 4.17 16.30
C PHE A 42 -2.27 2.96 15.85
N LYS A 43 -2.99 1.95 15.36
CA LYS A 43 -2.42 0.70 14.83
C LYS A 43 -2.53 0.62 13.33
N ARG A 44 -3.57 1.22 12.74
CA ARG A 44 -3.78 1.16 11.30
C ARG A 44 -4.11 2.53 10.74
N MET A 45 -3.61 2.78 9.55
CA MET A 45 -3.89 3.99 8.79
C MET A 45 -4.22 3.59 7.35
N ARG A 46 -5.31 4.14 6.81
CA ARG A 46 -5.71 3.93 5.41
C ARG A 46 -6.05 5.27 4.75
N ALA A 47 -5.36 5.60 3.67
CA ALA A 47 -5.65 6.75 2.83
C ALA A 47 -6.29 6.27 1.52
N VAL A 48 -7.44 6.82 1.16
CA VAL A 48 -8.19 6.47 -0.06
C VAL A 48 -8.38 7.72 -0.91
N PHE A 49 -7.87 7.66 -2.14
CA PHE A 49 -8.02 8.66 -3.19
C PHE A 49 -8.93 8.07 -4.29
N ASP A 50 -10.16 8.56 -4.34
CA ASP A 50 -11.25 8.07 -5.20
C ASP A 50 -11.37 8.91 -6.48
N GLU A 51 -11.77 8.30 -7.61
CA GLU A 51 -11.94 8.99 -8.91
C GLU A 51 -12.95 10.15 -8.86
N GLU A 52 -13.90 10.15 -7.91
CA GLU A 52 -14.89 11.22 -7.73
C GLU A 52 -14.39 12.41 -6.88
N GLU A 53 -13.08 12.52 -6.62
CA GLU A 53 -12.50 13.53 -5.72
C GLU A 53 -13.06 13.46 -4.28
N LYS A 54 -13.53 12.28 -3.86
CA LYS A 54 -14.09 12.01 -2.52
C LYS A 54 -13.12 11.17 -1.71
N TYR A 55 -12.19 11.83 -1.03
CA TYR A 55 -11.09 11.16 -0.35
C TYR A 55 -11.43 10.85 1.09
N SER A 56 -10.76 9.85 1.65
CA SER A 56 -10.94 9.45 3.04
C SER A 56 -9.63 9.07 3.70
N LEU A 57 -9.44 9.53 4.93
CA LEU A 57 -8.39 9.09 5.84
C LEU A 57 -9.02 8.35 7.00
N PHE A 58 -8.66 7.08 7.16
CA PHE A 58 -9.06 6.25 8.27
C PHE A 58 -7.88 6.07 9.21
N LEU A 59 -8.09 6.36 10.49
CA LEU A 59 -7.14 6.11 11.57
C LEU A 59 -7.81 5.17 12.56
N HIS A 60 -7.21 4.01 12.80
CA HIS A 60 -7.78 3.01 13.71
C HIS A 60 -6.82 2.79 14.86
N ASP A 61 -7.34 2.84 16.08
CA ASP A 61 -6.68 2.26 17.24
C ASP A 61 -7.36 0.92 17.62
N ALA A 62 -7.15 0.44 18.84
CA ALA A 62 -7.76 -0.82 19.30
C ALA A 62 -9.28 -0.72 19.56
N ASN A 63 -9.81 0.48 19.77
CA ASN A 63 -11.15 0.73 20.31
C ASN A 63 -12.02 1.58 19.37
N GLU A 64 -11.41 2.46 18.57
CA GLU A 64 -12.10 3.43 17.72
C GLU A 64 -11.52 3.49 16.30
N GLU A 65 -12.40 3.87 15.37
CA GLU A 65 -12.05 4.25 14.00
C GLU A 65 -12.43 5.72 13.80
N LEU A 66 -11.45 6.53 13.43
CA LEU A 66 -11.63 7.93 13.07
C LEU A 66 -11.61 8.05 11.56
N VAL A 67 -12.69 8.62 11.01
CA VAL A 67 -12.84 8.80 9.55
C VAL A 67 -12.94 10.27 9.23
N PHE A 68 -11.97 10.75 8.46
CA PHE A 68 -11.97 12.08 7.86
C PHE A 68 -12.30 11.96 6.38
N LYS A 69 -13.25 12.76 5.91
CA LYS A 69 -13.67 12.78 4.51
C LYS A 69 -13.36 14.13 3.90
N TYR A 70 -12.88 14.12 2.66
CA TYR A 70 -12.45 15.33 1.94
C TYR A 70 -13.07 15.33 0.55
N TRP A 71 -13.66 16.44 0.13
CA TRP A 71 -14.14 16.58 -1.24
C TRP A 71 -14.15 18.02 -1.70
N LYS A 72 -14.17 18.24 -3.02
CA LYS A 72 -14.22 19.58 -3.57
C LYS A 72 -15.53 20.26 -3.18
N ASN A 73 -15.45 21.51 -2.75
CA ASN A 73 -16.64 22.31 -2.51
C ASN A 73 -17.25 22.72 -3.86
N SER A 74 -18.42 22.19 -4.17
CA SER A 74 -19.15 22.51 -5.40
C SER A 74 -20.11 23.69 -5.25
N ASN A 75 -20.03 24.44 -4.14
CA ASN A 75 -20.94 25.57 -3.91
C ASN A 75 -20.66 26.70 -4.92
N PRO A 76 -21.63 27.07 -5.78
CA PRO A 76 -21.45 28.06 -6.84
C PRO A 76 -21.17 29.48 -6.33
N THR A 77 -21.34 29.74 -5.02
CA THR A 77 -21.04 31.05 -4.42
C THR A 77 -19.56 31.27 -4.13
N VAL A 78 -18.72 30.24 -4.23
CA VAL A 78 -17.26 30.39 -4.10
C VAL A 78 -16.67 30.55 -5.51
N PRO A 79 -15.94 31.64 -5.79
CA PRO A 79 -15.27 31.81 -7.08
C PRO A 79 -14.40 30.58 -7.41
N GLU A 80 -14.60 29.98 -8.58
CA GLU A 80 -13.93 28.72 -9.01
C GLU A 80 -12.40 28.83 -9.00
N ASP A 81 -11.88 30.04 -9.19
CA ASP A 81 -10.47 30.42 -9.24
C ASP A 81 -9.76 30.35 -7.87
N ILE A 82 -10.48 30.41 -6.77
CA ILE A 82 -9.90 30.36 -5.42
C ILE A 82 -9.69 28.91 -4.97
N GLY A 83 -10.49 27.97 -5.49
CA GLY A 83 -10.51 26.57 -5.05
C GLY A 83 -10.94 26.44 -3.58
N SER A 84 -11.90 25.58 -3.29
CA SER A 84 -12.19 25.24 -1.89
C SER A 84 -12.58 23.78 -1.74
N SER A 85 -12.28 23.25 -0.57
CA SER A 85 -12.50 21.86 -0.21
C SER A 85 -13.26 21.79 1.10
N ILE A 86 -14.02 20.72 1.25
CA ILE A 86 -14.77 20.41 2.45
C ILE A 86 -14.02 19.30 3.19
N ILE A 87 -13.89 19.46 4.51
CA ILE A 87 -13.46 18.41 5.43
C ILE A 87 -14.65 18.06 6.31
N ARG A 88 -14.94 16.77 6.46
CA ARG A 88 -15.92 16.27 7.43
C ARG A 88 -15.29 15.27 8.38
N PHE A 89 -15.66 15.40 9.64
CA PHE A 89 -15.29 14.49 10.72
C PHE A 89 -16.51 14.27 11.63
N GLY A 90 -17.02 13.04 11.67
CA GLY A 90 -18.33 12.77 12.27
C GLY A 90 -19.42 13.59 11.59
N ASP A 91 -20.21 14.31 12.39
CA ASP A 91 -21.28 15.21 11.92
C ASP A 91 -20.80 16.64 11.64
N GLU A 92 -19.54 16.95 11.94
CA GLU A 92 -18.98 18.28 11.75
C GLU A 92 -18.39 18.45 10.35
N GLU A 93 -18.68 19.58 9.72
CA GLU A 93 -18.18 19.94 8.39
C GLU A 93 -17.52 21.32 8.41
N LYS A 94 -16.39 21.44 7.71
CA LYS A 94 -15.65 22.70 7.57
C LYS A 94 -15.20 22.92 6.13
N THR A 95 -15.46 24.12 5.61
CA THR A 95 -14.90 24.58 4.34
C THR A 95 -13.50 25.17 4.54
N VAL A 96 -12.56 24.74 3.72
CA VAL A 96 -11.18 25.25 3.66
C VAL A 96 -10.95 25.84 2.27
N ARG A 97 -10.54 27.11 2.22
CA ARG A 97 -10.23 27.84 0.97
C ARG A 97 -8.78 27.63 0.58
N ASN A 98 -8.47 27.76 -0.72
CA ASN A 98 -7.11 27.65 -1.28
C ASN A 98 -6.46 26.29 -0.99
N SER A 99 -7.23 25.20 -1.05
CA SER A 99 -6.69 23.84 -0.92
C SER A 99 -7.52 22.84 -1.71
N THR A 100 -6.87 21.79 -2.19
CA THR A 100 -7.55 20.63 -2.79
C THR A 100 -7.84 19.56 -1.74
N PRO A 101 -8.76 18.61 -2.01
CA PRO A 101 -9.05 17.53 -1.08
C PRO A 101 -7.82 16.67 -0.78
N GLY A 102 -6.97 16.44 -1.80
CA GLY A 102 -5.73 15.65 -1.68
C GLY A 102 -4.69 16.33 -0.81
N GLU A 103 -4.54 17.65 -0.92
CA GLU A 103 -3.63 18.43 -0.08
C GLU A 103 -4.01 18.36 1.41
N LEU A 104 -5.31 18.39 1.70
CA LEU A 104 -5.85 18.31 3.06
C LEU A 104 -5.65 16.91 3.65
N LEU A 105 -6.02 15.87 2.91
CA LEU A 105 -5.82 14.48 3.33
C LEU A 105 -4.34 14.22 3.65
N ILE A 106 -3.43 14.58 2.75
CA ILE A 106 -1.99 14.37 2.96
C ILE A 106 -1.46 15.17 4.14
N SER A 107 -1.96 16.40 4.34
CA SER A 107 -1.56 17.21 5.50
C SER A 107 -1.98 16.55 6.82
N ASP A 108 -3.21 16.03 6.91
CA ASP A 108 -3.68 15.35 8.12
C ASP A 108 -2.97 14.00 8.32
N MET A 109 -2.69 13.27 7.24
CA MET A 109 -1.88 12.04 7.28
C MET A 109 -0.47 12.32 7.84
N ILE A 110 0.19 13.38 7.38
CA ILE A 110 1.53 13.77 7.82
C ILE A 110 1.54 14.19 9.29
N VAL A 111 0.49 14.84 9.78
CA VAL A 111 0.38 15.20 11.21
C VAL A 111 0.52 13.94 12.07
N VAL A 112 -0.13 12.85 11.69
CA VAL A 112 -0.07 11.58 12.42
C VAL A 112 1.28 10.90 12.23
N LEU A 113 1.77 10.80 10.98
CA LEU A 113 3.04 10.13 10.66
C LEU A 113 4.29 10.84 11.23
N LYS A 114 4.20 12.14 11.58
CA LYS A 114 5.28 12.89 12.24
C LYS A 114 5.52 12.47 13.69
N ASN A 115 4.63 11.69 14.31
CA ASN A 115 4.84 11.19 15.67
C ASN A 115 5.94 10.10 15.67
N SER A 116 7.07 10.37 16.35
CA SER A 116 8.25 9.48 16.40
C SER A 116 8.05 8.17 17.17
N LYS A 117 7.04 8.16 18.05
CA LYS A 117 6.60 7.01 18.84
C LYS A 117 5.53 6.17 18.15
N LEU A 118 4.99 6.63 17.01
CA LEU A 118 4.04 5.87 16.23
C LEU A 118 4.72 4.62 15.65
N THR A 119 4.06 3.47 15.81
CA THR A 119 4.41 2.23 15.13
C THR A 119 3.11 1.59 14.68
N LEU A 120 2.91 1.55 13.36
CA LEU A 120 1.70 1.01 12.75
C LEU A 120 1.85 -0.49 12.53
N ASP A 121 0.77 -1.23 12.79
CA ASP A 121 0.65 -2.59 12.30
C ASP A 121 0.36 -2.58 10.78
N GLU A 122 -0.41 -1.61 10.29
CA GLU A 122 -0.71 -1.47 8.85
C GLU A 122 -0.78 -0.02 8.37
N LEU A 123 -0.17 0.26 7.22
CA LEU A 123 -0.37 1.46 6.42
C LEU A 123 -0.87 1.05 5.04
N SER A 124 -2.05 1.55 4.65
CA SER A 124 -2.63 1.35 3.31
C SER A 124 -2.80 2.69 2.59
N ILE A 125 -2.36 2.76 1.34
CA ILE A 125 -2.57 3.91 0.46
C ILE A 125 -3.20 3.39 -0.82
N GLU A 126 -4.42 3.86 -1.10
CA GLU A 126 -5.23 3.43 -2.23
C GLU A 126 -5.50 4.61 -3.12
N ASN A 127 -4.86 4.63 -4.30
CA ASN A 127 -5.03 5.66 -5.29
C ASN A 127 -5.66 5.08 -6.56
N ASP A 128 -6.95 5.37 -6.78
CA ASP A 128 -7.64 5.05 -8.03
C ASP A 128 -7.54 6.19 -9.06
N ILE A 129 -6.92 7.32 -8.71
CA ILE A 129 -6.95 8.54 -9.52
C ILE A 129 -5.82 8.59 -10.54
N ILE A 130 -6.20 8.75 -11.80
CA ILE A 130 -5.27 8.80 -12.94
C ILE A 130 -4.60 10.19 -13.10
N ARG A 131 -5.25 11.26 -12.63
CA ARG A 131 -4.98 12.64 -13.06
C ARG A 131 -4.41 13.57 -11.99
N GLU A 132 -4.19 13.12 -10.76
CA GLU A 132 -3.74 14.05 -9.71
C GLU A 132 -2.27 14.46 -9.85
N ASN A 133 -2.03 15.75 -9.57
CA ASN A 133 -0.69 16.28 -9.44
C ASN A 133 -0.09 15.88 -8.08
N PHE A 134 0.36 14.64 -7.98
CA PHE A 134 1.02 14.10 -6.78
C PHE A 134 2.36 14.79 -6.41
N ASP A 135 2.82 15.79 -7.17
CA ASP A 135 4.07 16.51 -6.88
C ASP A 135 3.97 17.25 -5.53
N TYR A 136 2.77 17.74 -5.18
CA TYR A 136 2.50 18.27 -3.84
C TYR A 136 2.66 17.20 -2.77
N VAL A 137 2.09 16.02 -3.02
CA VAL A 137 2.12 14.88 -2.10
C VAL A 137 3.57 14.46 -1.84
N GLU A 138 4.38 14.37 -2.89
CA GLU A 138 5.81 14.07 -2.77
C GLU A 138 6.56 15.10 -1.94
N LYS A 139 6.37 16.39 -2.23
CA LYS A 139 7.00 17.47 -1.47
C LYS A 139 6.67 17.38 0.02
N ARG A 140 5.42 17.10 0.35
CA ARG A 140 4.94 17.03 1.74
C ARG A 140 5.43 15.78 2.45
N LEU A 141 5.39 14.63 1.79
CA LEU A 141 5.90 13.37 2.34
C LEU A 141 7.41 13.46 2.64
N LYS A 142 8.18 14.20 1.83
CA LYS A 142 9.60 14.51 2.09
C LYS A 142 9.84 15.36 3.34
N GLU A 143 8.82 15.99 3.93
CA GLU A 143 8.95 16.67 5.23
C GLU A 143 9.06 15.68 6.41
N LEU A 144 8.78 14.40 6.20
CA LEU A 144 8.99 13.37 7.20
C LEU A 144 10.51 13.17 7.37
N GLN A 145 11.04 13.70 8.48
CA GLN A 145 12.47 13.60 8.79
C GLN A 145 12.87 12.20 9.29
N GLN A 146 11.90 11.42 9.75
CA GLN A 146 12.12 10.11 10.33
C GLN A 146 11.44 9.02 9.49
N PRO A 147 12.04 7.82 9.38
CA PRO A 147 11.39 6.69 8.73
C PRO A 147 10.11 6.26 9.46
N ILE A 148 9.07 5.97 8.69
CA ILE A 148 7.80 5.44 9.19
C ILE A 148 8.03 4.00 9.65
N LYS A 149 7.71 3.73 10.93
CA LYS A 149 7.73 2.38 11.50
C LYS A 149 6.40 1.72 11.24
N VAL A 150 6.39 0.74 10.35
CA VAL A 150 5.20 -0.04 10.01
C VAL A 150 5.55 -1.50 9.75
N ARG A 151 4.67 -2.42 10.17
CA ARG A 151 4.80 -3.87 9.92
C ARG A 151 4.27 -4.28 8.56
N SER A 152 3.11 -3.76 8.15
CA SER A 152 2.47 -4.09 6.88
C SER A 152 2.24 -2.85 6.03
N LEU A 153 2.83 -2.80 4.84
CA LEU A 153 2.56 -1.76 3.85
C LEU A 153 1.68 -2.31 2.72
N LYS A 154 0.59 -1.61 2.42
CA LYS A 154 -0.26 -1.88 1.25
C LYS A 154 -0.33 -0.63 0.37
N LEU A 155 0.04 -0.78 -0.89
CA LEU A 155 -0.09 0.25 -1.91
C LEU A 155 -1.04 -0.28 -2.98
N PHE A 156 -2.11 0.45 -3.26
CA PHE A 156 -2.98 0.22 -4.40
C PHE A 156 -2.88 1.46 -5.29
N THR A 157 -2.51 1.30 -6.55
CA THR A 157 -2.26 2.43 -7.47
C THR A 157 -2.75 2.14 -8.88
N THR A 158 -3.30 3.13 -9.55
CA THR A 158 -3.54 3.10 -11.01
C THR A 158 -2.36 3.64 -11.83
N VAL A 159 -1.38 4.34 -11.21
CA VAL A 159 -0.27 5.04 -11.90
C VAL A 159 1.06 4.91 -11.11
N MET A 160 1.86 3.90 -11.42
CA MET A 160 2.99 3.46 -10.59
C MET A 160 4.09 4.48 -10.20
N ASN A 161 4.19 5.63 -10.88
CA ASN A 161 5.35 6.50 -10.68
C ASN A 161 5.30 7.29 -9.38
N LYS A 162 4.10 7.60 -8.88
CA LYS A 162 3.95 8.64 -7.86
C LYS A 162 3.72 8.07 -6.45
N GLU A 163 3.12 6.90 -6.27
CA GLU A 163 2.86 6.35 -4.93
C GLU A 163 4.09 5.61 -4.36
N LEU A 164 4.99 5.13 -5.22
CA LEU A 164 6.23 4.47 -4.78
C LEU A 164 7.20 5.40 -4.03
N ILE A 165 6.97 6.72 -4.07
CA ILE A 165 7.70 7.70 -3.26
C ILE A 165 7.57 7.44 -1.75
N VAL A 166 6.55 6.69 -1.34
CA VAL A 166 6.35 6.30 0.05
C VAL A 166 7.35 5.22 0.46
N LEU A 167 7.81 4.36 -0.48
CA LEU A 167 8.70 3.25 -0.14
C LEU A 167 9.98 3.69 0.58
N PRO A 168 10.76 4.68 0.09
CA PRO A 168 11.97 5.12 0.79
C PRO A 168 11.73 5.69 2.18
N LEU A 169 10.49 6.11 2.49
CA LEU A 169 10.12 6.67 3.79
C LEU A 169 9.81 5.59 4.83
N ILE A 170 9.62 4.34 4.40
CA ILE A 170 9.36 3.21 5.31
C ILE A 170 10.68 2.68 5.88
N ASN A 171 10.70 2.47 7.20
CA ASN A 171 11.80 1.78 7.87
C ASN A 171 11.81 0.30 7.44
N PRO A 172 12.83 -0.17 6.69
CA PRO A 172 12.87 -1.56 6.24
C PRO A 172 13.08 -2.54 7.39
N GLY A 173 13.59 -2.10 8.56
CA GLY A 173 13.82 -2.96 9.72
C GLY A 173 12.55 -3.31 10.51
N THR A 174 11.46 -2.57 10.32
CA THR A 174 10.17 -2.89 10.96
C THR A 174 9.18 -3.57 10.03
N LEU A 175 9.48 -3.60 8.73
CA LEU A 175 8.56 -4.04 7.68
C LEU A 175 8.58 -5.56 7.56
N GLU A 176 7.46 -6.20 7.91
CA GLU A 176 7.26 -7.64 7.82
C GLU A 176 6.59 -8.02 6.49
N SER A 177 5.65 -7.21 6.01
CA SER A 177 4.94 -7.45 4.76
C SER A 177 4.79 -6.20 3.88
N ILE A 178 4.96 -6.39 2.57
CA ILE A 178 4.70 -5.37 1.57
C ILE A 178 3.78 -5.94 0.49
N SER A 179 2.73 -5.21 0.15
CA SER A 179 1.80 -5.54 -0.93
C SER A 179 1.63 -4.33 -1.82
N ILE A 180 1.96 -4.48 -3.09
CA ILE A 180 1.80 -3.44 -4.11
C ILE A 180 0.86 -3.99 -5.16
N ILE A 181 -0.28 -3.33 -5.32
CA ILE A 181 -1.34 -3.67 -6.24
C ILE A 181 -1.47 -2.55 -7.27
N MET A 182 -1.42 -2.91 -8.55
CA MET A 182 -1.47 -1.95 -9.64
C MET A 182 -2.64 -2.23 -10.55
N MET A 183 -3.42 -1.22 -10.91
CA MET A 183 -4.44 -1.29 -11.95
C MET A 183 -3.90 -0.62 -13.22
N GLU A 184 -3.61 -1.38 -14.27
CA GLU A 184 -2.95 -0.83 -15.46
C GLU A 184 -3.95 -0.03 -16.33
N ARG A 185 -4.06 1.28 -16.08
CA ARG A 185 -4.83 2.19 -16.94
C ARG A 185 -3.96 2.99 -17.95
N ILE A 186 -2.63 3.03 -17.79
CA ILE A 186 -1.69 3.78 -18.67
C ILE A 186 -0.43 2.94 -18.99
N ALA A 187 0.14 3.13 -20.19
CA ALA A 187 1.43 2.55 -20.60
C ALA A 187 2.58 2.97 -19.65
N PHE A 188 3.20 2.01 -18.98
CA PHE A 188 4.32 2.25 -18.04
C PHE A 188 5.55 1.38 -18.38
N ASP A 189 6.75 1.89 -18.04
CA ASP A 189 8.00 1.10 -18.16
C ASP A 189 8.09 0.08 -17.02
N LYS A 190 7.44 -1.07 -17.25
CA LYS A 190 7.35 -2.16 -16.28
C LYS A 190 8.71 -2.65 -15.80
N LYS A 191 9.70 -2.66 -16.70
CA LYS A 191 11.02 -3.21 -16.42
C LYS A 191 11.81 -2.31 -15.49
N ARG A 192 11.76 -0.99 -15.70
CA ARG A 192 12.44 -0.03 -14.84
C ARG A 192 11.83 -0.03 -13.43
N GLN A 193 10.51 0.02 -13.33
CA GLN A 193 9.84 0.13 -12.03
C GLN A 193 9.87 -1.17 -11.23
N GLY A 194 9.68 -2.32 -11.89
CA GLY A 194 9.86 -3.62 -11.23
C GLY A 194 11.26 -3.79 -10.65
N LYS A 195 12.30 -3.28 -11.34
CA LYS A 195 13.67 -3.24 -10.80
C LYS A 195 13.80 -2.29 -9.61
N LEU A 196 13.17 -1.10 -9.65
CA LEU A 196 13.20 -0.16 -8.54
C LEU A 196 12.60 -0.75 -7.27
N ILE A 197 11.44 -1.42 -7.39
CA ILE A 197 10.81 -2.11 -6.27
C ILE A 197 11.69 -3.25 -5.78
N ALA A 198 12.09 -4.17 -6.67
CA ALA A 198 12.84 -5.37 -6.31
C ALA A 198 14.21 -5.08 -5.65
N ASN A 199 14.83 -3.96 -6.02
CA ASN A 199 16.12 -3.52 -5.47
C ASN A 199 15.98 -2.63 -4.24
N SER A 200 14.76 -2.28 -3.81
CA SER A 200 14.56 -1.45 -2.61
C SER A 200 14.86 -2.26 -1.34
N PRO A 201 15.50 -1.65 -0.32
CA PRO A 201 15.70 -2.30 0.97
C PRO A 201 14.40 -2.78 1.62
N GLN A 202 13.31 -2.02 1.44
CA GLN A 202 11.99 -2.34 1.95
C GLN A 202 11.48 -3.65 1.36
N TRP A 203 11.57 -3.80 0.04
CA TRP A 203 11.20 -5.05 -0.62
C TRP A 203 12.10 -6.20 -0.22
N GLN A 204 13.42 -5.98 -0.11
CA GLN A 204 14.39 -7.04 0.21
C GLN A 204 14.34 -7.50 1.67
N ASN A 205 13.90 -6.67 2.60
CA ASN A 205 13.82 -7.02 4.03
C ASN A 205 12.46 -7.59 4.43
N ALA A 206 11.38 -7.26 3.71
CA ALA A 206 10.06 -7.79 4.01
C ALA A 206 10.04 -9.32 3.90
N THR A 207 9.40 -9.99 4.86
CA THR A 207 9.25 -11.46 4.85
C THR A 207 8.18 -11.88 3.85
N SER A 208 7.12 -11.09 3.71
CA SER A 208 6.01 -11.33 2.78
C SER A 208 5.94 -10.22 1.73
N ARG A 209 5.88 -10.57 0.44
CA ARG A 209 6.05 -9.61 -0.69
C ARG A 209 5.09 -9.86 -1.84
N THR A 210 4.09 -9.01 -2.00
CA THR A 210 3.03 -9.18 -3.00
C THR A 210 3.12 -8.12 -4.10
N LEU A 211 3.32 -8.60 -5.34
CA LEU A 211 3.42 -7.93 -6.65
C LEU A 211 2.20 -7.82 -7.59
N GLU A 212 1.01 -7.33 -7.23
CA GLU A 212 -0.15 -7.38 -8.16
C GLU A 212 -0.13 -6.33 -9.26
N ILE A 213 -0.38 -6.76 -10.50
CA ILE A 213 -0.51 -5.88 -11.67
C ILE A 213 -1.72 -6.31 -12.50
N TYR A 214 -2.85 -5.65 -12.35
CA TYR A 214 -4.10 -5.88 -13.07
C TYR A 214 -4.01 -5.38 -14.52
N ASN A 215 -3.40 -6.28 -15.29
CA ASN A 215 -3.53 -6.60 -16.71
C ASN A 215 -2.66 -7.84 -17.00
N HIS A 216 -1.71 -8.16 -16.12
CA HIS A 216 -0.97 -9.42 -15.97
C HIS A 216 -0.46 -9.48 -14.52
N SER A 217 -1.20 -10.13 -13.62
CA SER A 217 -0.90 -10.15 -12.19
C SER A 217 0.42 -10.85 -11.92
N PHE A 218 1.16 -10.34 -10.96
CA PHE A 218 2.16 -11.07 -10.20
C PHE A 218 1.67 -11.03 -8.73
N TYR A 219 2.10 -11.91 -7.82
CA TYR A 219 1.86 -11.76 -6.37
C TYR A 219 3.17 -12.23 -5.70
N ILE A 220 3.15 -12.67 -4.45
CA ILE A 220 3.99 -13.80 -4.02
C ILE A 220 3.74 -14.91 -5.06
N PHE A 221 4.61 -14.96 -6.06
CA PHE A 221 4.33 -15.09 -7.51
C PHE A 221 3.01 -15.73 -7.97
N THR A 222 1.84 -15.15 -7.70
CA THR A 222 0.61 -15.56 -8.41
C THR A 222 0.58 -14.84 -9.76
N LEU A 223 1.09 -15.48 -10.80
CA LEU A 223 1.00 -15.05 -12.19
C LEU A 223 -0.44 -15.20 -12.68
N ASN A 224 -1.27 -14.16 -12.57
CA ASN A 224 -2.61 -14.17 -13.15
C ASN A 224 -2.57 -13.44 -14.49
N ILE A 225 -2.53 -14.19 -15.59
CA ILE A 225 -2.40 -13.63 -16.94
C ILE A 225 -3.80 -13.58 -17.58
N PRO A 226 -4.49 -12.43 -17.56
CA PRO A 226 -5.66 -12.26 -18.37
C PRO A 226 -5.21 -11.94 -19.81
N TRP A 227 -5.85 -12.57 -20.80
CA TRP A 227 -5.69 -12.26 -22.23
C TRP A 227 -4.30 -12.48 -22.85
N SER A 228 -3.61 -13.60 -22.58
CA SER A 228 -2.45 -14.01 -23.37
C SER A 228 -2.63 -15.37 -24.02
N ASP A 229 -2.01 -15.57 -25.18
CA ASP A 229 -1.91 -16.90 -25.77
C ASP A 229 -1.02 -17.81 -24.91
N SER A 230 -1.27 -19.12 -24.99
CA SER A 230 -0.53 -20.08 -24.16
C SER A 230 0.95 -20.23 -24.51
N LYS A 231 1.44 -19.70 -25.65
CA LYS A 231 2.89 -19.66 -25.94
C LYS A 231 3.59 -18.57 -25.11
N ALA A 232 2.99 -17.38 -25.03
CA ALA A 232 3.51 -16.29 -24.20
C ALA A 232 3.57 -16.69 -22.73
N VAL A 233 2.50 -17.31 -22.22
CA VAL A 233 2.45 -17.82 -20.85
C VAL A 233 3.48 -18.92 -20.60
N ALA A 234 3.66 -19.85 -21.54
CA ALA A 234 4.66 -20.90 -21.44
C ALA A 234 6.10 -20.34 -21.37
N LYS A 235 6.39 -19.28 -22.14
CA LYS A 235 7.69 -18.60 -22.09
C LYS A 235 7.96 -17.95 -20.74
N ILE A 236 6.96 -17.26 -20.17
CA ILE A 236 7.05 -16.67 -18.83
C ILE A 236 7.25 -17.76 -17.78
N LEU A 237 6.43 -18.81 -17.83
CA LEU A 237 6.50 -19.92 -16.90
C LEU A 237 7.86 -20.64 -16.96
N ALA A 238 8.44 -20.79 -18.15
CA ALA A 238 9.79 -21.33 -18.30
C ALA A 238 10.85 -20.48 -17.57
N THR A 239 10.76 -19.16 -17.66
CA THR A 239 11.65 -18.25 -16.93
C THR A 239 11.47 -18.34 -15.41
N LEU A 240 10.22 -18.46 -14.94
CA LEU A 240 9.92 -18.58 -13.51
C LEU A 240 10.44 -19.90 -12.91
N LEU A 241 10.29 -21.01 -13.64
CA LEU A 241 10.80 -22.32 -13.23
C LEU A 241 12.33 -22.42 -13.22
N THR A 242 13.04 -21.49 -13.89
CA THR A 242 14.50 -21.40 -13.81
C THR A 242 14.98 -20.41 -12.75
N SER A 243 14.07 -19.77 -12.01
CA SER A 243 14.46 -18.74 -11.07
C SER A 243 14.96 -19.33 -9.76
N GLU A 244 16.20 -18.99 -9.41
CA GLU A 244 16.83 -19.43 -8.16
C GLU A 244 16.21 -18.80 -6.91
N VAL A 245 15.49 -17.68 -7.07
CA VAL A 245 14.93 -16.90 -5.96
C VAL A 245 13.48 -17.30 -5.64
N LEU A 246 12.81 -18.04 -6.53
CA LEU A 246 11.38 -18.34 -6.37
C LEU A 246 11.14 -19.64 -5.63
N GLU A 247 10.66 -19.52 -4.40
CA GLU A 247 10.23 -20.65 -3.57
C GLU A 247 8.78 -21.04 -3.81
N HIS A 248 7.91 -20.06 -4.12
CA HIS A 248 6.49 -20.31 -4.33
C HIS A 248 5.88 -19.37 -5.38
N PHE A 249 5.09 -19.94 -6.29
CA PHE A 249 4.32 -19.20 -7.27
C PHE A 249 3.03 -19.92 -7.69
N GLU A 250 2.09 -19.22 -8.30
CA GLU A 250 0.79 -19.75 -8.72
C GLU A 250 0.40 -19.17 -10.09
N LEU A 251 0.11 -20.01 -11.08
CA LEU A 251 -0.41 -19.55 -12.36
C LEU A 251 -1.94 -19.57 -12.32
N ILE A 252 -2.60 -18.45 -12.59
CA ILE A 252 -4.05 -18.37 -12.79
C ILE A 252 -4.33 -17.87 -14.21
N THR A 253 -5.28 -18.53 -14.88
CA THR A 253 -5.68 -18.19 -16.25
C THR A 253 -7.16 -17.77 -16.29
N THR A 254 -7.48 -16.68 -17.00
CA THR A 254 -8.88 -16.20 -17.11
C THR A 254 -9.64 -16.78 -18.32
N PHE A 255 -10.97 -16.65 -18.24
CA PHE A 255 -12.12 -17.02 -19.12
C PHE A 255 -11.99 -17.95 -20.35
N LYS A 256 -10.84 -18.09 -21.03
CA LYS A 256 -10.68 -18.91 -22.24
C LYS A 256 -9.47 -19.85 -22.27
N MET A 257 -8.54 -19.76 -21.31
CA MET A 257 -7.32 -20.58 -21.30
C MET A 257 -7.32 -21.57 -20.12
N GLU A 258 -7.06 -22.84 -20.41
CA GLU A 258 -6.84 -23.87 -19.38
C GLU A 258 -5.35 -23.98 -19.08
N VAL A 259 -4.99 -24.08 -17.80
CA VAL A 259 -3.61 -24.18 -17.36
C VAL A 259 -2.92 -25.42 -17.95
N GLY A 260 -3.64 -26.53 -18.10
CA GLY A 260 -3.12 -27.74 -18.75
C GLY A 260 -2.53 -27.46 -20.14
N LYS A 261 -3.15 -26.59 -20.96
CA LYS A 261 -2.64 -26.26 -22.31
C LYS A 261 -1.32 -25.48 -22.28
N VAL A 262 -1.04 -24.75 -21.20
CA VAL A 262 0.24 -24.07 -21.00
C VAL A 262 1.32 -25.10 -20.67
N PHE A 263 1.02 -26.01 -19.73
CA PHE A 263 1.94 -27.08 -19.32
C PHE A 263 2.23 -28.05 -20.46
N GLU A 264 1.23 -28.40 -21.28
CA GLU A 264 1.38 -29.23 -22.48
C GLU A 264 2.40 -28.62 -23.45
N LYS A 265 2.33 -27.30 -23.70
CA LYS A 265 3.29 -26.60 -24.57
C LYS A 265 4.71 -26.60 -24.00
N MET A 266 4.85 -26.66 -22.69
CA MET A 266 6.13 -26.79 -22.01
C MET A 266 6.62 -28.23 -21.93
N LYS A 267 5.87 -29.20 -22.46
CA LYS A 267 6.12 -30.64 -22.32
C LYS A 267 6.17 -31.07 -20.85
N LEU A 268 5.36 -30.43 -20.01
CA LEU A 268 5.16 -30.79 -18.62
C LEU A 268 3.84 -31.56 -18.45
N PRO A 269 3.71 -32.37 -17.39
CA PRO A 269 2.43 -32.90 -16.94
C PRO A 269 1.37 -31.81 -16.83
N HIS A 270 0.28 -32.04 -17.54
CA HIS A 270 -0.78 -31.06 -17.81
C HIS A 270 -2.15 -31.52 -17.33
N GLN A 271 -2.26 -32.77 -16.89
CA GLN A 271 -3.47 -33.30 -16.29
C GLN A 271 -3.69 -32.70 -14.89
N ARG A 272 -4.95 -32.62 -14.47
CA ARG A 272 -5.27 -32.16 -13.11
C ARG A 272 -4.68 -33.12 -12.08
N GLY A 273 -4.15 -32.57 -11.00
CA GLY A 273 -3.49 -33.36 -9.95
C GLY A 273 -2.24 -32.69 -9.42
N LEU A 274 -1.57 -33.39 -8.50
CA LEU A 274 -0.29 -33.00 -7.95
C LEU A 274 0.82 -33.70 -8.76
N HIS A 275 1.77 -32.92 -9.26
CA HIS A 275 2.92 -33.39 -10.03
C HIS A 275 4.22 -32.95 -9.37
N ARG A 276 5.29 -33.70 -9.59
CA ARG A 276 6.63 -33.34 -9.13
C ARG A 276 7.59 -33.23 -10.31
N PHE A 277 8.38 -32.16 -10.34
CA PHE A 277 9.40 -31.91 -11.36
C PHE A 277 10.75 -31.68 -10.70
N LEU A 278 11.75 -32.46 -11.06
CA LEU A 278 13.12 -32.19 -10.61
C LEU A 278 13.64 -30.91 -11.27
N ILE A 279 14.31 -30.08 -10.48
CA ILE A 279 15.05 -28.93 -11.01
C ILE A 279 16.36 -29.48 -11.56
N ALA A 280 16.64 -29.20 -12.84
CA ALA A 280 17.86 -29.69 -13.47
C ALA A 280 19.09 -29.20 -12.67
N ASN A 281 19.99 -30.14 -12.36
CA ASN A 281 21.22 -29.89 -11.59
C ASN A 281 20.98 -29.38 -10.15
N SER A 282 19.88 -29.78 -9.51
CA SER A 282 19.57 -29.43 -8.12
C SER A 282 18.93 -30.60 -7.37
N ASP A 283 19.15 -30.68 -6.06
CA ASP A 283 18.46 -31.63 -5.14
C ASP A 283 17.03 -31.20 -4.80
N GLU A 284 16.52 -30.18 -5.50
CA GLU A 284 15.22 -29.60 -5.30
C GLU A 284 14.23 -30.02 -6.39
N HIS A 285 12.95 -29.94 -6.07
CA HIS A 285 11.87 -30.22 -6.99
C HIS A 285 10.75 -29.18 -6.87
N TYR A 286 9.98 -29.02 -7.93
CA TYR A 286 8.72 -28.31 -7.91
C TYR A 286 7.57 -29.29 -7.64
N GLU A 287 6.76 -29.03 -6.62
CA GLU A 287 5.43 -29.58 -6.45
C GLU A 287 4.41 -28.69 -7.15
N VAL A 288 3.71 -29.24 -8.15
CA VAL A 288 2.74 -28.49 -8.95
C VAL A 288 1.36 -29.10 -8.85
N LYS A 289 0.43 -28.37 -8.24
CA LYS A 289 -0.99 -28.74 -8.14
C LYS A 289 -1.77 -28.05 -9.25
N ILE A 290 -2.11 -28.79 -10.30
CA ILE A 290 -2.90 -28.32 -11.44
C ILE A 290 -4.39 -28.50 -11.18
N LEU A 291 -5.13 -27.41 -11.25
CA LEU A 291 -6.59 -27.30 -11.25
C LEU A 291 -7.04 -26.80 -12.65
N LYS A 292 -8.36 -26.70 -12.88
CA LYS A 292 -8.92 -26.33 -14.20
C LYS A 292 -8.33 -25.03 -14.79
N ARG A 293 -8.19 -23.99 -13.97
CA ARG A 293 -7.74 -22.63 -14.38
C ARG A 293 -6.64 -22.08 -13.50
N LYS A 294 -6.01 -22.94 -12.71
CA LYS A 294 -5.06 -22.55 -11.68
C LYS A 294 -4.01 -23.65 -11.53
N ALA A 295 -2.74 -23.32 -11.45
CA ALA A 295 -1.70 -24.24 -10.98
C ALA A 295 -0.93 -23.57 -9.84
N ARG A 296 -0.81 -24.28 -8.72
CA ARG A 296 0.04 -23.85 -7.61
C ARG A 296 1.39 -24.56 -7.73
N ILE A 297 2.49 -23.82 -7.81
CA ILE A 297 3.86 -24.32 -7.92
C ILE A 297 4.63 -23.99 -6.64
N VAL A 298 5.24 -24.99 -6.02
CA VAL A 298 6.04 -24.83 -4.79
C VAL A 298 7.38 -25.51 -4.99
N ARG A 299 8.49 -24.79 -4.79
CA ARG A 299 9.83 -25.36 -4.76
C ARG A 299 10.07 -26.02 -3.40
N LYS A 300 10.61 -27.23 -3.42
CA LYS A 300 10.87 -28.07 -2.25
C LYS A 300 12.27 -28.63 -2.35
N LYS A 301 12.97 -28.69 -1.21
CA LYS A 301 14.20 -29.46 -1.07
C LYS A 301 13.84 -30.89 -0.68
N ASN A 302 14.55 -31.87 -1.24
CA ASN A 302 14.40 -33.27 -0.83
C ASN A 302 14.80 -33.47 0.64
#